data_AF-X1D7X7-F1
#
_entry.id   AF-X1D7X7-F1
#
_cell.length_a   1.000
_cell.length_b   1.000
_cell.length_c   1.000
_cell.angle_alpha   90.00
_cell.angle_beta   90.00
_cell.angle_gamma   90.00
#
_symmetry.space_group_name_H-M   'P 1'
#
loop_
_entity.id
_entity.type
_entity.pdbx_description
1 polymer ?
#
loop_
_entity_poly.entity_id
_entity_poly.type
_entity_poly.pdbx_seq_one_letter_code
_entity_poly.pdbx_strand_id
1 'polypeptide(L)'
;PKEILLTEDHSIAIKPKFKDIFRSLLVIDPDSGVTMISHSSEDYPVDKELISGFLSAMDSFVSEIGGTTSMKEISYKGLYIHAAYGKEVKLALFLSKPAHQSLKERLIYFLNQFEEHYIDQIKAFKRTANVSVFDYQKISSLIKEILSI
;
A
#
# COMPACT_ATOMS: atom_id res chain seq x y z
N PRO A 1 34.69 -29.52 31.29
CA PRO A 1 35.16 -28.14 30.99
C PRO A 1 34.92 -27.86 29.50
N LYS A 2 33.85 -27.11 29.17
CA LYS A 2 33.88 -25.74 28.60
C LYS A 2 34.66 -25.66 27.28
N GLU A 3 34.15 -25.19 26.14
CA GLU A 3 33.05 -24.27 25.87
C GLU A 3 32.64 -24.37 24.39
N ILE A 4 31.38 -24.01 24.16
CA ILE A 4 30.67 -23.81 22.90
C ILE A 4 31.22 -22.58 22.18
N LEU A 5 31.38 -22.64 20.85
CA LEU A 5 31.28 -21.47 19.98
C LEU A 5 30.50 -21.83 18.70
N LEU A 6 29.17 -21.81 18.86
CA LEU A 6 28.21 -21.65 17.77
C LEU A 6 28.49 -20.30 17.09
N THR A 7 28.86 -20.34 15.81
CA THR A 7 28.75 -19.18 14.91
C THR A 7 28.11 -19.66 13.62
N GLU A 8 26.82 -19.98 13.70
CA GLU A 8 25.96 -19.93 12.52
C GLU A 8 25.07 -18.71 12.68
N ASP A 9 25.47 -17.66 11.98
CA ASP A 9 24.70 -16.43 11.79
C ASP A 9 23.46 -16.78 10.95
N HIS A 10 22.45 -17.35 11.60
CA HIS A 10 21.12 -17.55 11.01
C HIS A 10 20.38 -16.21 10.98
N SER A 11 20.88 -15.26 10.18
CA SER A 11 19.99 -14.29 9.59
C SER A 11 19.11 -15.05 8.60
N ILE A 12 18.01 -15.63 9.09
CA ILE A 12 16.96 -16.20 8.25
C ILE A 12 16.49 -15.04 7.39
N ALA A 13 16.99 -14.93 6.16
CA ALA A 13 16.48 -14.01 5.17
C ALA A 13 15.06 -14.46 4.86
N ILE A 14 14.09 -13.92 5.60
CA ILE A 14 12.67 -14.20 5.39
C ILE A 14 12.38 -13.73 3.97
N LYS A 15 12.28 -14.70 3.05
CA LYS A 15 12.02 -14.39 1.65
C LYS A 15 10.64 -13.75 1.60
N PRO A 16 10.50 -12.53 1.09
CA PRO A 16 9.25 -11.82 1.22
C PRO A 16 8.09 -12.56 0.53
N LYS A 17 7.07 -12.93 1.31
CA LYS A 17 6.00 -13.83 0.85
C LYS A 17 5.24 -13.33 -0.39
N PHE A 18 5.11 -12.02 -0.55
CA PHE A 18 4.31 -11.41 -1.64
C PHE A 18 5.13 -10.58 -2.63
N LYS A 19 6.46 -10.52 -2.50
CA LYS A 19 7.31 -9.65 -3.35
C LYS A 19 7.20 -9.99 -4.83
N ASP A 20 7.06 -11.26 -5.18
CA ASP A 20 6.99 -11.71 -6.58
C ASP A 20 5.72 -11.25 -7.31
N ILE A 21 4.65 -10.92 -6.57
CA ILE A 21 3.39 -10.43 -7.13
C ILE A 21 3.20 -8.92 -6.92
N PHE A 22 3.99 -8.30 -6.04
CA PHE A 22 3.87 -6.90 -5.68
C PHE A 22 4.36 -5.95 -6.78
N ARG A 23 3.53 -4.97 -7.14
CA ARG A 23 3.88 -3.91 -8.09
C ARG A 23 4.00 -2.56 -7.42
N SER A 24 2.94 -2.13 -6.73
CA SER A 24 2.92 -0.83 -6.05
C SER A 24 1.89 -0.80 -4.94
N LEU A 25 2.10 0.07 -3.95
CA LEU A 25 1.14 0.45 -2.94
C LEU A 25 1.07 1.97 -2.90
N LEU A 26 -0.14 2.50 -3.05
CA LEU A 26 -0.41 3.92 -2.91
C LEU A 26 -1.21 4.16 -1.63
N VAL A 27 -0.84 5.22 -0.91
CA VAL A 27 -1.65 5.83 0.16
C VAL A 27 -2.21 7.12 -0.39
N ILE A 28 -3.53 7.24 -0.43
CA ILE A 28 -4.23 8.27 -1.18
C ILE A 28 -5.19 9.00 -0.25
N ASP A 29 -5.26 10.32 -0.41
CA ASP A 29 -6.29 11.14 0.19
C ASP A 29 -7.66 10.82 -0.42
N PRO A 30 -8.66 10.40 0.36
CA PRO A 30 -9.94 9.95 -0.19
C PRO A 30 -10.73 11.11 -0.80
N ASP A 31 -10.55 12.33 -0.29
CA ASP A 31 -11.31 13.52 -0.68
C ASP A 31 -10.77 14.13 -2.00
N SER A 32 -9.45 14.30 -2.10
CA SER A 32 -8.80 14.91 -3.28
C SER A 32 -8.30 13.90 -4.31
N GLY A 33 -8.14 12.62 -3.93
CA GLY A 33 -7.50 11.61 -4.77
C GLY A 33 -5.99 11.77 -4.91
N VAL A 34 -5.36 12.72 -4.19
CA VAL A 34 -3.91 12.95 -4.26
C VAL A 34 -3.16 11.85 -3.51
N THR A 35 -2.12 11.31 -4.14
CA THR A 35 -1.26 10.31 -3.53
C THR A 35 -0.35 10.95 -2.49
N MET A 36 -0.51 10.57 -1.22
CA MET A 36 0.37 10.98 -0.11
C MET A 36 1.70 10.23 -0.15
N ILE A 37 1.63 8.92 -0.41
CA ILE A 37 2.80 8.01 -0.37
C ILE A 37 2.66 6.97 -1.47
N SER A 38 3.79 6.65 -2.10
CA SER A 38 3.85 5.59 -3.10
C SER A 38 5.10 4.74 -2.91
N HIS A 39 4.90 3.44 -2.70
CA HIS A 39 5.96 2.45 -2.69
C HIS A 39 5.79 1.51 -3.89
N SER A 40 6.86 1.29 -4.66
CA SER A 40 6.83 0.46 -5.87
C SER A 40 7.96 -0.56 -5.84
N SER A 41 7.76 -1.73 -6.45
CA SER A 41 8.87 -2.65 -6.68
C SER A 41 9.83 -2.05 -7.69
N GLU A 42 11.14 -2.19 -7.43
CA GLU A 42 12.22 -1.66 -8.27
C GLU A 42 12.19 -2.24 -9.70
N ASP A 43 11.62 -3.43 -9.86
CA ASP A 43 11.55 -4.17 -11.13
C ASP A 43 10.36 -3.78 -12.04
N TYR A 44 9.48 -2.86 -11.61
CA TYR A 44 8.32 -2.46 -12.40
C TYR A 44 8.16 -0.93 -12.38
N PRO A 45 8.67 -0.21 -13.40
CA PRO A 45 8.46 1.23 -13.52
C PRO A 45 7.00 1.48 -13.90
N VAL A 46 6.15 1.54 -12.88
CA VAL A 46 4.75 1.91 -13.02
C VAL A 46 4.66 3.42 -13.00
N ASP A 47 4.04 3.99 -14.03
CA ASP A 47 3.68 5.40 -14.05
C ASP A 47 2.59 5.66 -12.99
N LYS A 48 3.02 6.22 -11.85
CA LYS A 48 2.20 6.46 -10.66
C LYS A 48 1.07 7.46 -10.95
N GLU A 49 1.30 8.39 -11.86
CA GLU A 49 0.33 9.42 -12.25
C GLU A 49 -0.78 8.82 -13.11
N LEU A 50 -0.41 7.95 -14.06
CA LEU A 50 -1.36 7.21 -14.88
C LEU A 50 -2.28 6.31 -14.04
N ILE A 51 -1.70 5.61 -13.07
CA ILE A 51 -2.44 4.73 -12.17
C ILE A 51 -3.38 5.50 -11.26
N SER A 52 -2.90 6.59 -10.65
CA SER A 52 -3.72 7.43 -9.79
C SER A 52 -4.88 8.04 -10.56
N GLY A 53 -4.62 8.55 -11.77
CA GLY A 53 -5.65 9.10 -12.66
C GLY A 53 -6.69 8.05 -13.07
N PHE A 54 -6.24 6.82 -13.35
CA PHE A 54 -7.14 5.70 -13.66
C PHE A 54 -8.07 5.36 -12.49
N LEU A 55 -7.54 5.28 -11.27
CA LEU A 55 -8.36 5.00 -10.10
C LEU A 55 -9.37 6.10 -9.80
N SER A 56 -8.97 7.36 -9.89
CA SER A 56 -9.88 8.49 -9.70
C SER A 56 -11.01 8.47 -10.74
N ALA A 57 -10.69 8.20 -12.00
CA ALA A 57 -11.71 8.09 -13.06
C ALA A 57 -12.65 6.89 -12.82
N MET A 58 -12.15 5.78 -12.31
CA MET A 58 -12.96 4.61 -11.98
C MET A 58 -13.85 4.83 -10.74
N ASP A 59 -13.34 5.47 -9.69
CA ASP A 59 -14.11 5.84 -8.51
C ASP A 59 -15.25 6.81 -8.89
N SER A 60 -14.96 7.82 -9.75
CA SER A 60 -15.98 8.71 -10.31
C SER A 60 -17.04 7.96 -11.11
N PHE A 61 -16.62 7.03 -11.99
CA PHE A 61 -17.54 6.23 -12.79
C PHE A 61 -18.48 5.37 -11.93
N VAL A 62 -17.96 4.72 -10.87
CA VAL A 62 -18.77 3.88 -9.96
C VAL A 62 -19.74 4.73 -9.14
N SER A 63 -19.33 5.93 -8.74
CA SER A 63 -20.20 6.90 -8.06
C SER A 63 -21.32 7.40 -8.96
N GLU A 64 -21.06 7.62 -10.25
CA GLU A 64 -22.05 8.13 -11.22
C GLU A 64 -23.15 7.11 -11.54
N ILE A 65 -22.86 5.80 -11.48
CA ILE A 65 -23.84 4.74 -11.76
C ILE A 65 -24.69 4.33 -10.54
N GLY A 66 -24.63 5.08 -9.43
CA GLY A 66 -25.48 4.89 -8.25
C GLY A 66 -25.03 3.80 -7.27
N GLY A 67 -23.79 3.34 -7.35
CA GLY A 67 -23.20 2.45 -6.36
C GLY A 67 -22.67 3.23 -5.15
N THR A 68 -23.18 2.97 -3.95
CA THR A 68 -22.65 3.53 -2.69
C THR A 68 -21.38 2.83 -2.21
N THR A 69 -20.93 1.80 -2.94
CA THR A 69 -19.78 0.96 -2.60
C THR A 69 -18.60 1.33 -3.48
N SER A 70 -17.50 1.68 -2.83
CA SER A 70 -16.21 1.86 -3.48
C SER A 70 -15.68 0.54 -4.07
N MET A 71 -15.01 0.61 -5.22
CA MET A 71 -14.60 -0.59 -5.99
C MET A 71 -13.37 -1.24 -5.35
N LYS A 72 -13.59 -2.34 -4.63
CA LYS A 72 -12.53 -3.02 -3.85
C LYS A 72 -11.56 -3.82 -4.71
N GLU A 73 -11.97 -4.32 -5.88
CA GLU A 73 -11.12 -5.12 -6.75
C GLU A 73 -11.29 -4.80 -8.22
N ILE A 74 -10.16 -4.70 -8.94
CA ILE A 74 -10.11 -4.50 -10.39
C ILE A 74 -9.13 -5.52 -10.97
N SER A 75 -9.52 -6.19 -12.05
CA SER A 75 -8.63 -7.07 -12.82
C SER A 75 -8.63 -6.60 -14.28
N TYR A 76 -7.51 -6.03 -14.73
CA TYR A 76 -7.37 -5.52 -16.09
C TYR A 76 -6.00 -5.89 -16.68
N LYS A 77 -5.99 -6.68 -17.77
CA LYS A 77 -4.77 -7.06 -18.51
C LYS A 77 -3.61 -7.58 -17.64
N GLY A 78 -3.91 -8.39 -16.62
CA GLY A 78 -2.90 -8.94 -15.70
C GLY A 78 -2.45 -7.97 -14.59
N LEU A 79 -3.08 -6.80 -14.47
CA LEU A 79 -2.98 -5.91 -13.32
C LEU A 79 -4.18 -6.13 -12.41
N TYR A 80 -3.90 -6.49 -11.17
CA TYR A 80 -4.89 -6.68 -10.12
C TYR A 80 -4.75 -5.56 -9.11
N ILE A 81 -5.85 -4.86 -8.85
CA ILE A 81 -5.88 -3.76 -7.90
C ILE A 81 -6.77 -4.19 -6.75
N HIS A 82 -6.26 -4.07 -5.53
CA HIS A 82 -7.03 -4.26 -4.31
C HIS A 82 -7.05 -2.94 -3.53
N ALA A 83 -8.23 -2.38 -3.33
CA ALA A 83 -8.42 -1.14 -2.59
C ALA A 83 -8.92 -1.41 -1.17
N ALA A 84 -8.32 -0.73 -0.20
CA ALA A 84 -8.78 -0.71 1.19
C ALA A 84 -9.11 0.72 1.59
N TYR A 85 -10.24 0.92 2.26
CA TYR A 85 -10.78 2.25 2.58
C TYR A 85 -10.78 2.44 4.09
N GLY A 86 -10.02 3.43 4.55
CA GLY A 86 -10.01 3.88 5.94
C GLY A 86 -10.85 5.14 6.13
N LYS A 87 -10.73 5.75 7.30
CA LYS A 87 -11.46 6.99 7.62
C LYS A 87 -10.80 8.22 7.01
N GLU A 88 -9.48 8.20 6.93
CA GLU A 88 -8.64 9.36 6.61
C GLU A 88 -7.82 9.14 5.33
N VAL A 89 -7.55 7.87 4.97
CA VAL A 89 -6.83 7.49 3.75
C VAL A 89 -7.51 6.31 3.05
N LYS A 90 -7.27 6.18 1.74
CA LYS A 90 -7.52 4.94 0.98
C LYS A 90 -6.19 4.37 0.50
N LEU A 91 -6.08 3.04 0.52
CA LEU A 91 -4.96 2.31 -0.04
C LEU A 91 -5.32 1.69 -1.38
N ALA A 92 -4.38 1.70 -2.31
CA ALA A 92 -4.48 0.94 -3.54
C ALA A 92 -3.25 0.06 -3.71
N LEU A 93 -3.45 -1.26 -3.64
CA LEU A 93 -2.42 -2.28 -3.80
C LEU A 93 -2.49 -2.87 -5.22
N PHE A 94 -1.40 -2.73 -5.96
CA PHE A 94 -1.22 -3.22 -7.33
C PHE A 94 -0.42 -4.50 -7.34
N LEU A 95 -0.96 -5.52 -7.99
CA LEU A 95 -0.42 -6.87 -8.03
C LEU A 95 -0.43 -7.42 -9.47
N SER A 96 0.47 -8.35 -9.78
CA SER A 96 0.45 -9.12 -11.03
C SER A 96 -0.46 -10.35 -10.99
N LYS A 97 -0.97 -10.70 -9.81
CA LYS A 97 -1.88 -11.82 -9.56
C LYS A 97 -2.95 -11.40 -8.54
N PRO A 98 -4.11 -12.08 -8.47
CA PRO A 98 -5.11 -11.78 -7.46
C PRO A 98 -4.54 -11.83 -6.04
N ALA A 99 -4.96 -10.90 -5.18
CA ALA A 99 -4.56 -10.91 -3.78
C ALA A 99 -5.15 -12.13 -3.06
N HIS A 100 -4.30 -12.87 -2.34
CA HIS A 100 -4.79 -13.87 -1.40
C HIS A 100 -5.47 -13.20 -0.20
N GLN A 101 -6.42 -13.90 0.43
CA GLN A 101 -7.16 -13.38 1.60
C GLN A 101 -6.23 -12.86 2.71
N SER A 102 -5.14 -13.57 2.99
CA SER A 102 -4.14 -13.13 3.98
C SER A 102 -3.47 -11.80 3.64
N LEU A 103 -3.24 -11.50 2.36
CA LEU A 103 -2.68 -10.21 1.94
C LEU A 103 -3.72 -9.09 2.08
N LYS A 104 -5.00 -9.37 1.81
CA LYS A 104 -6.10 -8.41 2.00
C LYS A 104 -6.24 -8.04 3.48
N GLU A 105 -6.25 -9.03 4.37
CA GLU A 105 -6.32 -8.84 5.82
C GLU A 105 -5.14 -8.02 6.35
N ARG A 106 -3.93 -8.29 5.84
CA ARG A 106 -2.73 -7.52 6.17
C ARG A 106 -2.79 -6.09 5.66
N LEU A 107 -3.35 -5.85 4.48
CA LEU A 107 -3.55 -4.50 3.96
C LEU A 107 -4.50 -3.70 4.85
N ILE A 108 -5.59 -4.32 5.33
CA ILE A 108 -6.53 -3.70 6.28
C ILE A 108 -5.84 -3.42 7.63
N TYR A 109 -5.05 -4.37 8.13
CA TYR A 109 -4.28 -4.17 9.36
C TYR A 109 -3.32 -2.98 9.23
N PHE A 110 -2.55 -2.93 8.14
CA PHE A 110 -1.65 -1.83 7.86
C PHE A 110 -2.40 -0.50 7.74
N LEU A 111 -3.52 -0.45 7.03
CA LEU A 111 -4.35 0.75 6.92
C LEU A 111 -4.70 1.33 8.29
N ASN A 112 -5.21 0.48 9.19
CA ASN A 112 -5.59 0.90 10.53
C ASN A 112 -4.39 1.43 11.33
N GLN A 113 -3.27 0.71 11.28
CA GLN A 113 -2.03 1.13 11.95
C GLN A 113 -1.43 2.40 11.35
N PHE A 114 -1.54 2.57 10.04
CA PHE A 114 -1.09 3.76 9.35
C PHE A 114 -1.90 4.99 9.77
N GLU A 115 -3.23 4.88 9.80
CA GLU A 115 -4.09 5.98 10.25
C GLU A 115 -3.83 6.33 11.72
N GLU A 116 -3.73 5.33 12.59
CA GLU A 116 -3.47 5.54 14.01
C GLU A 116 -2.11 6.23 14.25
N HIS A 117 -1.05 5.75 13.59
CA HIS A 117 0.31 6.24 13.81
C HIS A 117 0.59 7.58 13.13
N TYR A 118 -0.04 7.87 11.99
CA TYR A 118 0.25 9.04 11.16
C TYR A 118 -0.90 10.06 11.07
N ILE A 119 -1.90 10.00 11.96
CA ILE A 119 -3.08 10.87 11.91
C ILE A 119 -2.75 12.37 11.83
N ASP A 120 -1.73 12.82 12.57
CA ASP A 120 -1.34 14.23 12.60
C ASP A 120 -0.67 14.66 11.30
N GLN A 121 0.16 13.80 10.71
CA GLN A 121 0.78 14.00 9.40
C GLN A 121 -0.26 13.98 8.29
N ILE A 122 -1.24 13.07 8.35
CA ILE A 122 -2.37 13.02 7.42
C ILE A 122 -3.16 14.33 7.47
N LYS A 123 -3.49 14.82 8.66
CA LYS A 123 -4.19 16.11 8.81
C LYS A 123 -3.33 17.29 8.34
N ALA A 124 -2.02 17.26 8.59
CA ALA A 124 -1.10 18.29 8.10
C ALA A 124 -1.04 18.30 6.57
N PHE A 125 -0.98 17.12 5.94
CA PHE A 125 -1.06 16.96 4.50
C PHE A 125 -2.38 17.51 3.96
N LYS A 126 -3.53 17.13 4.51
CA LYS A 126 -4.85 17.63 4.06
C LYS A 126 -4.95 19.16 4.07
N ARG A 127 -4.25 19.84 4.98
CA ARG A 127 -4.20 21.32 5.05
C ARG A 127 -3.21 21.97 4.08
N THR A 128 -2.15 21.27 3.70
CA THR A 128 -0.98 21.88 3.04
C THR A 128 -0.64 21.28 1.67
N ALA A 129 -1.23 20.13 1.34
CA ALA A 129 -0.83 19.25 0.24
C ALA A 129 0.67 18.90 0.22
N ASN A 130 1.38 19.06 1.35
CA ASN A 130 2.81 18.84 1.42
C ASN A 130 3.15 17.41 1.83
N VAL A 131 3.65 16.60 0.89
CA VAL A 131 4.08 15.21 1.15
C VAL A 131 5.33 15.10 2.04
N SER A 132 6.10 16.17 2.22
CA SER A 132 7.32 16.16 3.03
C SER A 132 7.05 16.01 4.53
N VAL A 133 5.78 16.02 4.97
CA VAL A 133 5.37 15.77 6.35
C VAL A 133 5.51 14.29 6.75
N PHE A 134 5.70 13.40 5.78
CA PHE A 134 5.86 11.97 5.98
C PHE A 134 7.34 11.55 5.95
N ASP A 135 7.75 10.72 6.92
CA ASP A 135 9.04 10.02 6.86
C ASP A 135 8.92 8.80 5.94
N TYR A 136 9.34 8.98 4.69
CA TYR A 136 9.26 7.95 3.67
C TYR A 136 10.09 6.70 4.01
N GLN A 137 11.23 6.84 4.69
CA GLN A 137 12.09 5.69 5.03
C GLN A 137 11.41 4.77 6.04
N LYS A 138 10.81 5.37 7.08
CA LYS A 138 10.06 4.64 8.09
C LYS A 138 8.84 3.95 7.48
N ILE A 139 8.09 4.65 6.63
CA ILE A 139 6.88 4.11 6.01
C ILE A 139 7.22 3.03 4.99
N SER A 140 8.28 3.20 4.19
CA SER A 140 8.75 2.16 3.28
C SER A 140 9.16 0.89 4.02
N SER A 141 9.69 0.99 5.24
CA SER A 141 10.05 -0.17 6.06
C SER A 141 8.81 -0.94 6.52
N LEU A 142 7.77 -0.23 6.97
CA LEU A 142 6.47 -0.84 7.32
C LEU A 142 5.82 -1.52 6.11
N ILE A 143 5.88 -0.91 4.93
CA ILE A 143 5.35 -1.51 3.71
C ILE A 143 6.10 -2.80 3.36
N LYS A 144 7.43 -2.81 3.49
CA LYS A 144 8.24 -4.02 3.27
C LYS A 144 7.87 -5.14 4.26
N GLU A 145 7.51 -4.82 5.50
CA GLU A 145 7.07 -5.80 6.50
C GLU A 145 5.78 -6.52 6.07
N ILE A 146 4.79 -5.76 5.58
CA ILE A 146 3.52 -6.33 5.03
C ILE A 146 3.82 -7.33 3.91
N LEU A 147 4.79 -7.00 3.06
CA LEU A 147 5.19 -7.80 1.91
C LEU A 147 6.05 -9.02 2.30
N SER A 148 6.70 -8.99 3.46
CA SER A 148 7.78 -9.93 3.80
C SER A 148 7.39 -11.10 4.68
N ILE A 149 6.48 -10.89 5.64
CA ILE A 149 6.09 -11.92 6.61
C ILE A 149 5.17 -12.99 5.99
#